data_AF-B1WNM9-F1
#
_entry.id   AF-B1WNM9-F1
#
_cell.length_a   1.000
_cell.length_b   1.000
_cell.length_c   1.000
_cell.angle_alpha   90.00
_cell.angle_beta   90.00
_cell.angle_gamma   90.00
#
_symmetry.space_group_name_H-M   'P 1'
#
loop_
_entity.id
_entity.type
_entity.pdbx_description
1 polymer ?
#
loop_
_entity_poly.entity_id
_entity_poly.type
_entity_poly.pdbx_seq_one_letter_code
_entity_poly.pdbx_strand_id
1 'polypeptide(L)'
;MAKKVKLDPINQEIDIQTNDNLLSGLLAKDLNVWKECGGRGMCSTCHVFITEGMDSLSPVNRREIRTMEVITTANKCSRLACQARVIGEGVVVEIPSGMYVSEIENIEDLIGSRAKENILHPINGSILVEEGKLVTRSMITQLKDTQIEVSEYMAKIQDA
;
A
#
# COMPACT_ATOMS: atom_id res chain seq x y z
N MET A 1 25.11 -8.09 -0.58
CA MET A 1 25.10 -7.91 -2.05
C MET A 1 23.77 -7.26 -2.38
N ALA A 2 23.81 -6.18 -3.16
CA ALA A 2 22.61 -5.55 -3.68
C ALA A 2 22.02 -6.43 -4.80
N LYS A 3 20.70 -6.42 -4.89
CA LYS A 3 19.89 -7.12 -5.87
C LYS A 3 19.02 -6.11 -6.59
N LYS A 4 18.73 -6.36 -7.86
CA LYS A 4 17.93 -5.45 -8.68
C LYS A 4 16.46 -5.82 -8.62
N VAL A 5 15.64 -4.82 -8.33
CA VAL A 5 14.19 -4.90 -8.41
C VAL A 5 13.70 -3.88 -9.43
N LYS A 6 12.89 -4.32 -10.38
CA LYS A 6 12.29 -3.47 -11.40
C LYS A 6 10.90 -3.02 -10.94
N LEU A 7 10.54 -1.80 -11.28
CA LEU A 7 9.28 -1.14 -10.94
C LEU A 7 8.47 -0.87 -12.20
N ASP A 8 7.25 -1.38 -12.24
CA ASP A 8 6.27 -1.20 -13.30
C ASP A 8 5.08 -0.37 -12.79
N PRO A 9 4.47 0.54 -13.59
CA PRO A 9 4.72 0.85 -15.00
C PRO A 9 5.85 1.86 -15.26
N ILE A 10 6.52 2.36 -14.23
CA ILE A 10 7.48 3.48 -14.35
C ILE A 10 8.83 3.09 -14.97
N ASN A 11 9.06 1.79 -15.22
CA ASN A 11 10.26 1.21 -15.80
C ASN A 11 11.56 1.69 -15.11
N GLN A 12 11.53 1.76 -13.78
CA GLN A 12 12.69 2.12 -12.96
C GLN A 12 13.29 0.87 -12.30
N GLU A 13 14.56 0.96 -11.93
CA GLU A 13 15.25 -0.07 -11.13
C GLU A 13 15.67 0.50 -9.78
N ILE A 14 15.59 -0.34 -8.76
CA ILE A 14 16.09 -0.05 -7.42
C ILE A 14 17.02 -1.18 -6.95
N ASP A 15 18.04 -0.77 -6.21
CA ASP A 15 18.97 -1.69 -5.56
C ASP A 15 18.50 -1.95 -4.13
N ILE A 16 18.27 -3.22 -3.80
CA ILE A 16 17.87 -3.67 -2.46
C ILE A 16 18.89 -4.67 -1.93
N GLN A 17 19.31 -4.55 -0.67
CA GLN A 17 20.23 -5.54 -0.11
C GLN A 17 19.54 -6.89 0.07
N THR A 18 20.30 -7.98 -0.09
CA THR A 18 19.83 -9.31 0.29
C THR A 18 19.22 -9.32 1.69
N ASN A 19 18.01 -9.89 1.80
CA ASN A 19 17.19 -9.98 3.01
C ASN A 19 16.54 -8.67 3.48
N ASP A 20 16.77 -7.54 2.83
CA ASP A 20 15.95 -6.34 3.06
C ASP A 20 14.56 -6.51 2.47
N ASN A 21 13.60 -5.79 3.04
CA ASN A 21 12.22 -5.81 2.57
C ASN A 21 12.04 -4.89 1.35
N LEU A 22 11.07 -5.23 0.50
CA LEU A 22 10.73 -4.45 -0.70
C LEU A 22 10.34 -3.01 -0.35
N LEU A 23 9.63 -2.80 0.76
CA LEU A 23 9.16 -1.48 1.18
C LEU A 23 10.32 -0.49 1.35
N SER A 24 11.44 -0.90 1.94
CA SER A 24 12.61 -0.04 2.11
C SER A 24 13.12 0.51 0.79
N GLY A 25 13.12 -0.31 -0.27
CA GLY A 25 13.53 0.11 -1.61
C GLY A 25 12.49 1.00 -2.29
N LEU A 26 11.21 0.72 -2.09
CA LEU A 26 10.11 1.51 -2.68
C LEU A 26 10.01 2.91 -2.07
N LEU A 27 10.18 3.02 -0.75
CA LEU A 27 10.17 4.31 -0.04
C LEU A 27 11.33 5.23 -0.47
N ALA A 28 12.47 4.66 -0.88
CA ALA A 28 13.61 5.45 -1.35
C ALA A 28 13.36 6.16 -2.70
N LYS A 29 12.25 5.86 -3.37
CA LYS A 29 11.86 6.43 -4.67
C LYS A 29 10.59 7.28 -4.60
N ASP A 30 10.09 7.60 -3.39
CA ASP A 30 8.88 8.40 -3.18
C ASP A 30 7.68 7.93 -4.02
N LEU A 31 7.50 6.62 -4.09
CA LEU A 31 6.39 5.99 -4.81
C LEU A 31 5.13 5.99 -3.92
N ASN A 32 3.94 5.79 -4.51
CA ASN A 32 2.64 5.71 -3.82
C ASN A 32 2.51 4.44 -2.94
N VAL A 33 3.51 4.16 -2.12
CA VAL A 33 3.60 3.01 -1.22
C VAL A 33 3.95 3.56 0.15
N TRP A 34 3.10 3.27 1.13
CA TRP A 34 3.20 3.86 2.46
C TRP A 34 3.46 2.81 3.53
N LYS A 35 3.71 3.31 4.74
CA LYS A 35 4.00 2.51 5.93
C LYS A 35 3.12 2.92 7.10
N GLU A 36 1.81 2.98 6.87
CA GLU A 36 0.81 3.46 7.85
C GLU A 36 0.98 2.73 9.20
N CYS A 37 1.07 1.40 9.18
CA CYS A 37 1.29 0.60 10.39
C CYS A 37 2.77 0.44 10.79
N GLY A 38 3.69 1.25 10.24
CA GLY A 38 5.12 1.16 10.48
C GLY A 38 5.79 -0.12 9.98
N GLY A 39 5.21 -0.80 8.98
CA GLY A 39 5.76 -2.05 8.43
C GLY A 39 5.50 -3.30 9.29
N ARG A 40 4.55 -3.25 10.22
CA ARG A 40 4.17 -4.39 11.07
C ARG A 40 3.30 -5.45 10.38
N GLY A 41 2.87 -5.21 9.13
CA GLY A 41 2.02 -6.12 8.36
C GLY A 41 0.57 -6.14 8.83
N MET A 42 0.00 -4.96 9.15
CA MET A 42 -1.37 -4.79 9.68
C MET A 42 -2.19 -3.72 8.93
N CYS A 43 -1.69 -3.26 7.78
CA CYS A 43 -2.42 -2.35 6.90
C CYS A 43 -2.19 -2.77 5.45
N SER A 44 -2.93 -2.14 4.54
CA SER A 44 -2.84 -2.38 3.10
C SER A 44 -1.96 -1.39 2.36
N THR A 45 -1.42 -0.37 3.03
CA THR A 45 -0.76 0.75 2.33
C THR A 45 0.61 0.44 1.73
N CYS A 46 1.15 -0.75 2.02
CA CYS A 46 2.34 -1.30 1.38
C CYS A 46 2.06 -2.49 0.44
N HIS A 47 0.79 -2.70 0.10
CA HIS A 47 0.37 -3.77 -0.80
C HIS A 47 0.90 -3.50 -2.20
N VAL A 48 1.53 -4.51 -2.80
CA VAL A 48 2.07 -4.45 -4.17
C VAL A 48 1.76 -5.75 -4.89
N PHE A 49 1.85 -5.72 -6.22
CA PHE A 49 1.76 -6.92 -7.05
C PHE A 49 3.16 -7.31 -7.55
N ILE A 50 3.46 -8.59 -7.52
CA ILE A 50 4.70 -9.16 -8.03
C ILE A 50 4.39 -9.82 -9.36
N THR A 51 4.83 -9.20 -10.45
CA THR A 51 4.58 -9.68 -11.82
C THR A 51 5.62 -10.73 -12.23
N GLU A 52 6.85 -10.60 -11.72
CA GLU A 52 7.93 -11.57 -11.93
C GLU A 52 8.79 -11.73 -10.67
N GLY A 53 9.44 -12.88 -10.52
CA GLY A 53 10.39 -13.13 -9.42
C GLY A 53 9.73 -13.37 -8.05
N MET A 54 8.51 -13.90 -8.00
CA MET A 54 7.84 -14.25 -6.74
C MET A 54 8.65 -15.24 -5.89
N ASP A 55 9.33 -16.20 -6.55
CA ASP A 55 10.21 -17.19 -5.89
C ASP A 55 11.52 -16.57 -5.38
N SER A 56 11.86 -15.36 -5.84
CA SER A 56 12.99 -14.56 -5.37
C SER A 56 12.67 -13.76 -4.09
N LEU A 57 11.50 -13.98 -3.49
CA LEU A 57 11.06 -13.34 -2.24
C LEU A 57 10.97 -14.35 -1.10
N SER A 58 11.09 -13.86 0.14
CA SER A 58 10.86 -14.67 1.32
C SER A 58 9.44 -15.28 1.33
N PRO A 59 9.25 -16.45 1.93
CA PRO A 59 7.93 -17.04 2.12
C PRO A 59 6.96 -16.06 2.81
N VAL A 60 5.70 -16.15 2.44
CA VAL A 60 4.63 -15.36 3.06
C VAL A 60 4.50 -15.74 4.52
N ASN A 61 4.53 -14.75 5.42
CA ASN A 61 4.44 -15.00 6.85
C ASN A 61 2.99 -14.93 7.38
N ARG A 62 2.77 -15.38 8.62
CA ARG A 62 1.41 -15.43 9.21
C ARG A 62 0.71 -14.07 9.31
N ARG A 63 1.45 -12.99 9.55
CA ARG A 63 0.87 -11.64 9.61
C ARG A 63 0.46 -11.17 8.22
N GLU A 64 1.33 -11.41 7.25
CA GLU A 64 1.06 -11.12 5.84
C GLU A 64 -0.21 -11.83 5.36
N ILE A 65 -0.38 -13.13 5.67
CA ILE A 65 -1.60 -13.88 5.31
C ILE A 65 -2.86 -13.23 5.88
N ARG A 66 -2.89 -12.94 7.19
CA ARG A 66 -4.07 -12.35 7.84
C ARG A 66 -4.46 -11.00 7.25
N THR A 67 -3.47 -10.18 6.92
CA THR A 67 -3.72 -8.87 6.33
C THR A 67 -4.13 -8.99 4.87
N MET A 68 -3.61 -9.99 4.13
CA MET A 68 -4.05 -10.24 2.77
C MET A 68 -5.50 -10.71 2.68
N GLU A 69 -6.01 -11.43 3.69
CA GLU A 69 -7.42 -11.86 3.76
C GLU A 69 -8.41 -10.69 3.84
N VAL A 70 -7.99 -9.53 4.36
CA VAL A 70 -8.85 -8.34 4.46
C VAL A 70 -8.72 -7.40 3.28
N ILE A 71 -7.71 -7.57 2.42
CA ILE A 71 -7.44 -6.66 1.31
C ILE A 71 -8.30 -7.05 0.12
N THR A 72 -9.20 -6.13 -0.26
CA THR A 72 -10.22 -6.37 -1.29
C THR A 72 -9.64 -6.61 -2.69
N THR A 73 -8.47 -6.03 -2.97
CA THR A 73 -7.77 -6.14 -4.26
C THR A 73 -6.71 -7.26 -4.27
N ALA A 74 -6.58 -8.02 -3.18
CA ALA A 74 -5.55 -9.04 -3.06
C ALA A 74 -5.78 -10.22 -4.01
N ASN A 75 -4.71 -10.72 -4.59
CA ASN A 75 -4.69 -11.87 -5.49
C ASN A 75 -3.41 -12.71 -5.27
N LYS A 76 -3.20 -13.73 -6.10
CA LYS A 76 -2.04 -14.65 -5.96
C LYS A 76 -0.67 -13.97 -6.17
N CYS A 77 -0.64 -12.85 -6.86
CA CYS A 77 0.56 -12.06 -7.10
C CYS A 77 0.77 -10.99 -6.02
N SER A 78 -0.14 -10.88 -5.04
CA SER A 78 -0.08 -9.86 -4.01
C SER A 78 0.93 -10.18 -2.93
N ARG A 79 1.68 -9.16 -2.52
CA ARG A 79 2.58 -9.19 -1.36
C ARG A 79 2.41 -7.91 -0.55
N LEU A 80 2.71 -8.00 0.74
CA LEU A 80 2.97 -6.79 1.54
C LEU A 80 4.45 -6.46 1.42
N ALA A 81 4.79 -5.34 0.80
CA ALA A 81 6.17 -4.96 0.58
C ALA A 81 6.98 -4.87 1.88
N CYS A 82 6.34 -4.56 3.01
CA CYS A 82 7.00 -4.54 4.32
C CYS A 82 7.39 -5.93 4.86
N GLN A 83 6.71 -6.98 4.40
CA GLN A 83 6.92 -8.37 4.83
C GLN A 83 7.72 -9.19 3.81
N ALA A 84 7.71 -8.78 2.54
CA ALA A 84 8.42 -9.44 1.46
C ALA A 84 9.91 -9.05 1.42
N ARG A 85 10.79 -10.00 1.75
CA ARG A 85 12.25 -9.80 1.70
C ARG A 85 12.85 -10.33 0.42
N VAL A 86 13.81 -9.60 -0.15
CA VAL A 86 14.44 -9.97 -1.44
C VAL A 86 15.58 -10.98 -1.22
N ILE A 87 15.36 -12.22 -1.66
CA ILE A 87 16.30 -13.34 -1.50
C ILE A 87 16.97 -13.77 -2.82
N GLY A 88 16.40 -13.42 -3.97
CA GLY A 88 16.95 -13.68 -5.32
C GLY A 88 16.84 -12.47 -6.25
N GLU A 89 17.32 -12.61 -7.48
CA GLU A 89 17.27 -11.58 -8.52
C GLU A 89 15.98 -11.64 -9.34
N GLY A 90 15.73 -10.62 -10.17
CA GLY A 90 14.66 -10.64 -11.17
C GLY A 90 13.27 -10.40 -10.61
N VAL A 91 13.15 -9.66 -9.50
CA VAL A 91 11.85 -9.26 -8.96
C VAL A 91 11.33 -8.07 -9.76
N VAL A 92 10.11 -8.18 -10.28
CA VAL A 92 9.38 -7.06 -10.89
C VAL A 92 8.16 -6.77 -10.03
N VAL A 93 8.08 -5.53 -9.56
CA VAL A 93 7.02 -5.02 -8.69
C VAL A 93 6.14 -4.08 -9.50
N GLU A 94 4.86 -4.36 -9.57
CA GLU A 94 3.82 -3.46 -10.04
C GLU A 94 3.30 -2.63 -8.87
N ILE A 95 3.40 -1.31 -9.03
CA ILE A 95 3.01 -0.33 -8.01
C ILE A 95 1.48 -0.10 -8.12
N PRO A 96 0.72 -0.20 -7.02
CA PRO A 96 -0.71 0.10 -7.06
C PRO A 96 -0.98 1.57 -7.40
N SER A 97 -2.05 1.81 -8.16
CA SER A 97 -2.57 3.15 -8.43
C SER A 97 -3.60 3.58 -7.38
N GLY A 98 -3.63 4.85 -7.03
CA GLY A 98 -4.58 5.43 -6.09
C GLY A 98 -3.91 6.13 -4.90
N MET A 99 -4.74 6.81 -4.11
CA MET A 99 -4.35 7.60 -2.94
C MET A 99 -5.09 7.09 -1.72
N TYR A 100 -4.41 6.89 -0.59
CA TYR A 100 -5.08 6.52 0.65
C TYR A 100 -5.68 7.74 1.33
N VAL A 101 -6.84 7.58 1.98
CA VAL A 101 -7.52 8.68 2.69
C VAL A 101 -6.65 9.31 3.79
N SER A 102 -5.72 8.53 4.38
CA SER A 102 -4.79 9.02 5.41
C SER A 102 -3.75 10.01 4.88
N GLU A 103 -3.55 10.09 3.57
CA GLU A 103 -2.60 11.02 2.92
C GLU A 103 -3.19 12.42 2.72
N ILE A 104 -4.52 12.56 2.84
CA ILE A 104 -5.22 13.79 2.49
C ILE A 104 -5.17 14.74 3.69
N GLU A 105 -4.29 15.75 3.61
CA GLU A 105 -4.12 16.75 4.69
C GLU A 105 -5.42 17.52 4.98
N ASN A 106 -6.13 17.95 3.93
CA ASN A 106 -7.39 18.67 4.06
C ASN A 106 -8.47 18.08 3.15
N ILE A 107 -9.23 17.13 3.70
CA ILE A 107 -10.32 16.44 3.01
C ILE A 107 -11.42 17.43 2.56
N GLU A 108 -11.59 18.58 3.23
CA GLU A 108 -12.60 19.58 2.86
C GLU A 108 -12.34 20.24 1.51
N ASP A 109 -11.07 20.33 1.10
CA ASP A 109 -10.68 20.94 -0.18
C ASP A 109 -11.13 20.10 -1.37
N LEU A 110 -11.51 18.84 -1.14
CA LEU A 110 -12.04 17.97 -2.19
C LEU A 110 -13.50 18.28 -2.53
N ILE A 111 -14.25 19.00 -1.69
CA ILE A 111 -15.69 19.23 -1.92
C ILE A 111 -15.93 19.93 -3.26
N GLY A 112 -16.74 19.30 -4.11
CA GLY A 112 -17.09 19.84 -5.43
C GLY A 112 -16.01 19.60 -6.50
N SER A 113 -14.86 19.04 -6.13
CA SER A 113 -13.87 18.54 -7.09
C SER A 113 -14.21 17.12 -7.56
N ARG A 114 -13.58 16.69 -8.67
CA ARG A 114 -13.60 15.28 -9.08
C ARG A 114 -12.34 14.60 -8.59
N ALA A 115 -12.48 13.39 -8.05
CA ALA A 115 -11.34 12.59 -7.62
C ALA A 115 -10.40 12.34 -8.82
N LYS A 116 -9.12 12.68 -8.69
CA LYS A 116 -8.12 12.49 -9.76
C LYS A 116 -7.71 11.03 -9.92
N GLU A 117 -7.83 10.27 -8.85
CA GLU A 117 -7.55 8.85 -8.77
C GLU A 117 -8.48 8.22 -7.72
N ASN A 118 -8.47 6.89 -7.61
CA ASN A 118 -9.24 6.20 -6.58
C ASN A 118 -8.74 6.59 -5.19
N ILE A 119 -9.66 7.00 -4.31
CA ILE A 119 -9.39 7.19 -2.89
C ILE A 119 -9.63 5.86 -2.18
N LEU A 120 -8.62 5.35 -1.50
CA LEU A 120 -8.57 4.01 -0.94
C LEU A 120 -8.60 4.03 0.59
N HIS A 121 -9.17 2.97 1.15
CA HIS A 121 -9.16 2.72 2.59
C HIS A 121 -7.81 2.11 3.03
N PRO A 122 -7.09 2.68 4.02
CA PRO A 122 -5.73 2.28 4.39
C PRO A 122 -5.58 0.85 4.93
N ILE A 123 -6.62 0.31 5.58
CA ILE A 123 -6.58 -1.03 6.18
C ILE A 123 -6.86 -2.16 5.18
N ASN A 124 -7.89 -2.01 4.32
CA ASN A 124 -8.42 -3.09 3.48
C ASN A 124 -8.33 -2.79 1.96
N GLY A 125 -7.81 -1.63 1.58
CA GLY A 125 -7.66 -1.22 0.19
C GLY A 125 -8.97 -1.01 -0.58
N SER A 126 -10.13 -0.96 0.10
CA SER A 126 -11.41 -0.72 -0.58
C SER A 126 -11.47 0.69 -1.17
N ILE A 127 -12.15 0.83 -2.31
CA ILE A 127 -12.34 2.14 -2.95
C ILE A 127 -13.43 2.89 -2.18
N LEU A 128 -13.07 4.00 -1.56
CA LEU A 128 -13.97 4.92 -0.87
C LEU A 128 -14.58 5.92 -1.85
N VAL A 129 -13.78 6.41 -2.81
CA VAL A 129 -14.23 7.28 -3.90
C VAL A 129 -13.56 6.81 -5.19
N GLU A 130 -14.36 6.50 -6.20
CA GLU A 130 -13.87 6.14 -7.54
C GLU A 130 -13.30 7.37 -8.27
N GLU A 131 -12.28 7.13 -9.07
CA GLU A 131 -11.73 8.11 -10.00
C GLU A 131 -12.84 8.80 -10.83
N GLY A 132 -12.73 10.11 -10.98
CA GLY A 132 -13.66 10.92 -11.74
C GLY A 132 -14.99 11.21 -11.04
N LYS A 133 -15.33 10.57 -9.92
CA LYS A 133 -16.56 10.91 -9.18
C LYS A 133 -16.47 12.28 -8.52
N LEU A 134 -17.61 12.99 -8.54
CA LEU A 134 -17.76 14.27 -7.86
C LEU A 134 -17.80 14.03 -6.35
N VAL A 135 -16.88 14.66 -5.64
CA VAL A 135 -16.76 14.52 -4.19
C VAL A 135 -17.80 15.42 -3.52
N THR A 136 -18.76 14.82 -2.83
CA THR A 136 -19.86 15.52 -2.16
C THR A 136 -19.57 15.73 -0.67
N ARG A 137 -20.34 16.61 -0.01
CA ARG A 137 -20.26 16.80 1.44
C ARG A 137 -20.52 15.50 2.23
N SER A 138 -21.43 14.65 1.76
CA SER A 138 -21.70 13.37 2.42
C SER A 138 -20.52 12.41 2.33
N MET A 139 -19.84 12.38 1.17
CA MET A 139 -18.61 11.59 1.00
C MET A 139 -17.50 12.10 1.93
N ILE A 140 -17.35 13.42 2.08
CA ILE A 140 -16.37 13.98 3.02
C ILE A 140 -16.63 13.53 4.45
N THR A 141 -17.88 13.53 4.91
CA THR A 141 -18.22 13.01 6.24
C THR A 141 -17.76 11.57 6.39
N GLN A 142 -18.06 10.71 5.41
CA GLN A 142 -17.63 9.31 5.43
C GLN A 142 -16.10 9.14 5.43
N LEU A 143 -15.38 9.96 4.64
CA LEU A 143 -13.92 9.93 4.60
C LEU A 143 -13.31 10.35 5.95
N LYS A 144 -13.87 11.36 6.61
CA LYS A 144 -13.43 11.78 7.95
C LYS A 144 -13.70 10.71 9.00
N ASP A 145 -14.88 10.09 8.97
CA ASP A 145 -15.22 8.99 9.89
C ASP A 145 -14.25 7.83 9.71
N THR A 146 -13.94 7.48 8.46
CA THR A 146 -12.95 6.45 8.13
C THR A 146 -11.56 6.82 8.65
N GLN A 147 -11.14 8.08 8.52
CA GLN A 147 -9.83 8.53 9.02
C GLN A 147 -9.72 8.40 10.54
N ILE A 148 -10.79 8.71 11.27
CA ILE A 148 -10.87 8.52 12.73
C ILE A 148 -10.77 7.03 13.09
N GLU A 149 -11.56 6.18 12.43
CA GLU A 149 -11.54 4.73 12.67
C GLU A 149 -10.14 4.13 12.42
N VAL A 150 -9.50 4.51 11.32
CA VAL A 150 -8.13 4.08 10.99
C VAL A 150 -7.15 4.55 12.06
N SER A 151 -7.25 5.79 12.52
CA SER A 151 -6.38 6.33 13.57
C SER A 151 -6.52 5.55 14.88
N GLU A 152 -7.76 5.24 15.30
CA GLU A 152 -8.01 4.44 16.50
C GLU A 152 -7.47 3.00 16.37
N TYR A 153 -7.63 2.42 15.18
CA TYR A 153 -7.08 1.09 14.88
C TYR A 153 -5.55 1.08 14.97
N MET A 154 -4.88 2.10 14.40
CA MET A 154 -3.43 2.21 14.44
C MET A 154 -2.90 2.43 15.87
N ALA A 155 -3.61 3.21 16.70
CA ALA A 155 -3.27 3.39 18.11
C ALA A 155 -3.29 2.05 18.87
N LYS A 156 -4.36 1.25 18.71
CA LYS A 156 -4.48 -0.07 19.36
C LYS A 156 -3.36 -1.03 18.95
N ILE A 157 -2.89 -0.92 17.72
CA ILE A 157 -1.79 -1.72 17.21
C ILE A 157 -0.44 -1.29 17.78
N GLN A 158 -0.23 0.01 18.01
CA GLN A 158 1.04 0.51 18.55
C GLN A 158 1.35 -0.06 19.94
N ASP A 159 0.30 -0.28 20.73
CA ASP A 159 0.34 -0.79 22.10
C ASP A 159 0.41 -2.33 22.22
N ALA A 160 0.38 -3.05 21.10
CA ALA A 160 0.36 -4.53 21.01
C ALA A 160 1.67 -5.12 20.45
#